data_AF-A0A8S2REQ4-F1
#
_entry.id   AF-A0A8S2REQ4-F1
#
_cell.length_a   1.000
_cell.length_b   1.000
_cell.length_c   1.000
_cell.angle_alpha   90.00
_cell.angle_beta   90.00
_cell.angle_gamma   90.00
#
_symmetry.space_group_name_H-M   'P 1'
#
loop_
_entity.id
_entity.type
_entity.pdbx_description
1 polymer ?
#
loop_
_entity_poly.entity_id
_entity_poly.type
_entity_poly.pdbx_seq_one_letter_code
_entity_poly.pdbx_strand_id
1 'polypeptide(L)'
;VGGRPLTLAKAKRDNLKHQRLPLERYLKFGGNASRTLSLDKIYFILMALKHGQSWTEAFQAIPDRKVAERFNQPRLGKNESERWGKWAGI
;
A
#
# COMPACT_ATOMS: atom_id res chain seq x y z
N VAL A 1 -22.18 -1.82 -5.82
CA VAL A 1 -21.50 -2.87 -6.63
C VAL A 1 -20.02 -2.85 -6.28
N GLY A 2 -19.56 -3.79 -5.45
CA GLY A 2 -18.15 -3.87 -5.03
C GLY A 2 -17.26 -4.24 -6.22
N GLY A 3 -16.40 -3.32 -6.62
CA GLY A 3 -15.54 -3.46 -7.80
C GLY A 3 -14.59 -4.64 -7.66
N ARG A 4 -14.82 -5.68 -8.48
CA ARG A 4 -13.91 -6.82 -8.62
C ARG A 4 -12.51 -6.31 -8.99
N PRO A 5 -11.42 -6.92 -8.47
CA PRO A 5 -10.06 -6.46 -8.77
C PRO A 5 -9.64 -6.87 -10.20
N LEU A 6 -10.06 -6.09 -11.19
CA LEU A 6 -9.84 -6.33 -12.61
C LEU A 6 -8.35 -6.35 -12.97
N THR A 7 -7.57 -5.44 -12.38
CA THR A 7 -6.12 -5.32 -12.62
C THR A 7 -5.35 -6.51 -12.07
N LEU A 8 -5.72 -7.01 -10.89
CA LEU A 8 -5.12 -8.19 -10.29
C LEU A 8 -5.43 -9.45 -11.11
N ALA A 9 -6.68 -9.62 -11.52
CA ALA A 9 -7.09 -10.77 -12.33
C ALA A 9 -6.34 -10.79 -13.67
N LYS A 10 -6.16 -9.62 -14.30
CA LYS A 10 -5.36 -9.49 -15.53
C LYS A 10 -3.89 -9.87 -15.29
N ALA A 11 -3.24 -9.30 -14.28
CA ALA A 11 -1.84 -9.61 -13.97
C ALA A 11 -1.61 -11.11 -13.70
N LYS A 12 -2.57 -11.79 -13.05
CA LYS A 12 -2.52 -13.24 -12.85
C LYS A 12 -2.65 -14.04 -14.15
N ARG A 13 -3.57 -13.64 -15.05
CA ARG A 13 -3.72 -14.29 -16.36
C ARG A 13 -2.44 -14.16 -17.20
N ASP A 14 -1.79 -13.01 -17.12
CA ASP A 14 -0.58 -12.70 -17.88
C ASP A 14 0.71 -13.20 -17.19
N ASN A 15 0.60 -13.91 -16.05
CA ASN A 15 1.72 -14.38 -15.22
C ASN A 15 2.73 -13.28 -14.83
N LEU A 16 2.26 -12.05 -14.63
CA LEU A 16 3.10 -10.91 -14.26
C LEU A 16 3.25 -10.79 -12.73
N LYS A 17 4.48 -10.52 -12.29
CA LYS A 17 4.74 -10.15 -10.90
C LYS A 17 4.06 -8.82 -10.60
N HIS A 18 3.31 -8.79 -9.50
CA HIS A 18 2.55 -7.63 -9.06
C HIS A 18 2.71 -7.47 -7.56
N GLN A 19 2.75 -6.22 -7.08
CA GLN A 19 2.96 -5.89 -5.67
C GLN A 19 2.00 -4.78 -5.24
N ARG A 20 1.62 -4.79 -3.97
CA ARG A 20 0.86 -3.70 -3.34
C ARG A 20 1.80 -2.80 -2.53
N LEU A 21 1.53 -1.50 -2.55
CA LEU A 21 2.21 -0.53 -1.69
C LEU A 21 1.95 -0.82 -0.21
N PRO A 22 2.93 -0.60 0.70
CA PRO A 22 2.81 -0.89 2.13
C PRO A 22 1.94 0.13 2.89
N LEU A 23 0.84 0.61 2.30
CA LEU A 23 0.01 1.71 2.84
C LEU A 23 -0.55 1.40 4.24
N GLU A 24 -0.98 0.15 4.48
CA GLU A 24 -1.58 -0.25 5.76
C GLU A 24 -0.60 -0.19 6.94
N ARG A 25 0.71 -0.14 6.67
CA ARG A 25 1.75 -0.03 7.70
C ARG A 25 1.95 1.42 8.16
N TYR A 26 1.81 2.37 7.24
CA TYR A 26 2.14 3.78 7.47
C TYR A 26 0.90 4.68 7.58
N LEU A 27 -0.25 4.23 7.09
CA LEU A 27 -1.47 5.02 7.00
C LEU A 27 -2.66 4.24 7.55
N LYS A 28 -3.41 4.87 8.46
CA LYS A 28 -4.76 4.45 8.83
C LYS A 28 -5.74 5.21 7.96
N PHE A 29 -6.45 4.49 7.10
CA PHE A 29 -7.53 5.08 6.30
C PHE A 29 -8.75 5.35 7.18
N GLY A 30 -9.50 6.42 6.89
CA GLY A 30 -10.81 6.63 7.49
C GLY A 30 -11.79 5.52 7.10
N GLY A 31 -12.82 5.27 7.92
CA GLY A 31 -13.75 4.13 7.73
C GLY A 31 -14.40 4.05 6.34
N ASN A 32 -14.64 5.21 5.71
CA ASN A 32 -15.23 5.31 4.37
C ASN A 32 -14.21 5.62 3.26
N ALA A 33 -12.92 5.71 3.58
CA ALA A 33 -11.91 6.06 2.60
C ALA A 33 -11.51 4.82 1.77
N SER A 34 -11.55 4.97 0.45
CA SER A 34 -11.08 3.92 -0.46
C SER A 34 -9.55 3.78 -0.38
N ARG A 35 -9.08 2.52 -0.31
CA ARG A 35 -7.66 2.14 -0.40
C ARG A 35 -7.13 2.19 -1.84
N THR A 36 -7.96 2.60 -2.80
CA THR A 36 -7.54 2.88 -4.17
C THR A 36 -6.98 4.30 -4.27
N LEU A 37 -5.79 4.38 -4.85
CA LEU A 37 -5.13 5.63 -5.18
C LEU A 37 -5.32 5.91 -6.68
N SER A 38 -5.40 7.19 -7.02
CA SER A 38 -5.36 7.64 -8.40
C SER A 38 -3.93 7.51 -8.94
N LEU A 39 -3.80 7.41 -10.27
CA LEU A 39 -2.53 7.13 -10.94
C LEU A 39 -1.48 8.21 -10.66
N ASP A 40 -1.89 9.48 -10.61
CA ASP A 40 -1.05 10.61 -10.23
C ASP A 40 -0.40 10.40 -8.85
N LYS A 41 -1.17 9.96 -7.85
CA LYS A 41 -0.67 9.72 -6.49
C LYS A 41 0.31 8.57 -6.45
N ILE A 42 0.06 7.50 -7.22
CA ILE A 42 1.02 6.41 -7.37
C ILE A 42 2.31 6.93 -8.02
N TYR A 43 2.20 7.73 -9.08
CA TYR A 43 3.36 8.31 -9.76
C TYR A 43 4.24 9.14 -8.81
N PHE A 44 3.64 10.06 -8.03
CA PHE A 44 4.39 10.88 -7.07
C PHE A 44 5.07 10.04 -5.97
N ILE A 45 4.39 9.02 -5.44
CA ILE A 45 4.98 8.10 -4.46
C ILE A 45 6.19 7.39 -5.06
N LEU A 46 6.06 6.85 -6.28
CA LEU A 46 7.16 6.15 -6.94
C LEU A 46 8.33 7.09 -7.28
N MET A 47 8.06 8.33 -7.66
CA MET A 47 9.09 9.34 -7.88
C MET A 47 9.85 9.66 -6.59
N ALA A 48 9.15 9.89 -5.48
CA ALA A 48 9.77 10.13 -4.18
C ALA A 48 10.73 8.99 -3.78
N LEU A 49 10.29 7.74 -3.94
CA LEU A 49 11.12 6.57 -3.65
C LEU A 49 12.33 6.47 -4.59
N LYS A 50 12.16 6.80 -5.87
CA LYS A 50 13.26 6.84 -6.84
C LYS A 50 14.32 7.87 -6.45
N HIS A 51 13.91 8.99 -5.86
CA HIS A 51 14.82 10.02 -5.35
C HIS A 51 15.45 9.68 -3.99
N GLY A 52 15.20 8.49 -3.44
CA GLY A 52 15.80 8.03 -2.18
C GLY A 52 15.03 8.45 -0.93
N GLN A 53 13.81 8.96 -1.06
CA GLN A 53 12.99 9.34 0.08
C GLN A 53 12.43 8.12 0.81
N SER A 54 12.19 8.30 2.11
CA SER A 54 11.54 7.29 2.94
C SER A 54 10.06 7.11 2.57
N TRP A 55 9.48 5.95 2.93
CA TRP A 55 8.04 5.70 2.75
C TRP A 55 7.16 6.74 3.46
N THR A 56 7.61 7.22 4.62
CA THR A 56 6.89 8.21 5.43
C THR A 56 6.78 9.55 4.69
N GLU A 57 7.86 9.97 4.01
CA GLU A 57 7.86 11.17 3.16
C GLU A 57 7.04 10.95 1.89
N ALA A 58 7.23 9.83 1.20
CA ALA A 58 6.54 9.55 -0.06
C ALA A 58 5.02 9.55 0.10
N PHE A 59 4.50 9.08 1.24
CA PHE A 59 3.07 9.07 1.51
C PHE A 59 2.47 10.44 1.87
N GLN A 60 3.26 11.49 2.08
CA GLN A 60 2.74 12.85 2.25
C GLN A 60 2.01 13.36 0.99
N ALA A 61 2.29 12.79 -0.19
CA ALA A 61 1.59 13.11 -1.44
C ALA A 61 0.08 12.77 -1.41
N ILE A 62 -0.36 11.90 -0.49
CA ILE A 62 -1.77 11.49 -0.34
C ILE A 62 -2.52 12.58 0.45
N PRO A 63 -3.71 13.04 0.00
CA PRO A 63 -4.48 14.06 0.72
C PRO A 63 -5.01 13.58 2.08
N ASP A 64 -5.02 14.46 3.07
CA ASP A 64 -5.43 14.13 4.45
C ASP A 64 -6.87 13.67 4.58
N ARG A 65 -7.78 14.11 3.69
CA ARG A 65 -9.17 13.60 3.67
C ARG A 65 -9.27 12.07 3.54
N LYS A 66 -8.25 11.40 3.00
CA LYS A 66 -8.21 9.93 2.87
C LYS A 66 -7.56 9.25 4.07
N VAL A 67 -6.84 10.00 4.90
CA VAL A 67 -5.97 9.49 5.95
C VAL A 67 -6.53 9.93 7.30
N ALA A 68 -6.96 8.96 8.11
CA ALA A 68 -7.37 9.24 9.48
C ALA A 68 -6.16 9.47 10.39
N GLU A 69 -5.05 8.77 10.14
CA GLU A 69 -3.86 8.83 10.98
C GLU A 69 -2.61 8.42 10.18
N ARG A 70 -1.50 9.14 10.35
CA ARG A 70 -0.19 8.83 9.76
C ARG A 70 0.75 8.33 10.85
N PHE A 71 1.51 7.27 10.55
CA PHE A 71 2.52 6.76 11.46
C PHE A 71 3.91 7.17 10.98
N ASN A 72 4.72 7.70 11.91
CA ASN A 72 6.14 7.97 11.64
C ASN A 72 6.97 6.68 11.55
N GLN A 73 6.44 5.56 12.04
CA GLN A 73 7.05 4.24 11.96
C GLN A 73 6.01 3.24 11.46
N PRO A 74 6.40 2.22 10.67
CA PRO A 74 5.46 1.20 10.25
C PRO A 74 4.87 0.49 11.47
N ARG A 75 3.54 0.38 11.53
CA ARG A 75 2.84 -0.49 12.47
C ARG A 75 3.13 -1.95 12.10
N LEU A 76 4.31 -2.44 12.46
CA LEU A 76 4.60 -3.87 12.40
C LEU A 76 3.89 -4.49 13.62
N GLY A 77 2.74 -5.12 13.39
CA GLY A 77 2.15 -5.96 14.43
C GLY A 77 3.15 -7.07 14.74
N LYS A 78 3.40 -7.35 16.03
CA LYS A 78 4.27 -8.45 16.51
C LYS A 78 3.97 -9.81 15.85
N ASN A 79 2.81 -9.96 15.22
CA ASN A 79 2.29 -11.20 14.63
C ASN A 79 2.49 -11.29 13.10
N GLU A 80 3.05 -10.26 12.44
CA GLU A 80 3.29 -10.31 10.99
C GLU A 80 4.49 -11.21 10.64
N SER A 81 5.58 -11.19 11.41
CA SER A 81 6.70 -12.13 11.23
C SER A 81 6.26 -13.59 11.36
N GLU A 82 5.30 -13.90 12.24
CA GLU A 82 4.68 -15.23 12.34
C GLU A 82 3.80 -15.57 11.14
N ARG A 83 3.03 -14.60 10.61
CA ARG A 83 2.19 -14.79 9.42
C ARG A 83 2.99 -15.03 8.14
N TRP A 84 4.08 -14.29 7.93
CA TRP A 84 4.96 -14.46 6.78
C TRP A 84 5.88 -15.69 6.94
N GLY A 85 6.27 -16.04 8.17
CA GLY A 85 6.97 -17.30 8.48
C GLY A 85 6.12 -18.55 8.19
N LYS A 86 4.80 -18.52 8.45
CA LYS A 86 3.88 -19.62 8.12
C LYS A 86 3.67 -19.87 6.62
N TRP A 87 3.89 -18.88 5.76
CA TRP A 87 3.79 -19.02 4.29
C TRP A 87 5.13 -19.36 3.62
N ALA A 88 6.25 -19.15 4.33
CA ALA A 88 7.60 -19.47 3.84
C ALA A 88 8.07 -20.89 4.21
N GLY A 89 7.22 -21.68 4.86
CA GLY A 89 7.47 -23.08 5.18
C GLY A 89 6.37 -23.98 4.61
N ILE A 90 6.46 -24.28 3.32
CA ILE A 90 6.15 -25.51 2.59
C ILE A 90 6.92 -25.40 1.26
#